data_AF-A0A0Q5YUK7-F1
#
_entry.id   AF-A0A0Q5YUK7-F1
#
_cell.length_a   1.000
_cell.length_b   1.000
_cell.length_c   1.000
_cell.angle_alpha   90.00
_cell.angle_beta   90.00
_cell.angle_gamma   90.00
#
_symmetry.space_group_name_H-M   'P 1'
#
loop_
_entity.id
_entity.type
_entity.pdbx_description
1 polymer ?
#
loop_
_entity_poly.entity_id
_entity_poly.type
_entity_poly.pdbx_seq_one_letter_code
_entity_poly.pdbx_strand_id
1 'polypeptide(L)'
;MRLEAPLFVMALGGFLGGIAAAAIQAGFLGFVVLTLGSAYGLLAALGSLGNGYVALQPRMVILLAFVPMLVGFIGMLLGTALLD
;
A
#
# COMPACT_ATOMS: atom_id res chain seq x y z
N MET A 1 -4.14 20.20 6.39
CA MET A 1 -3.17 19.10 6.18
C MET A 1 -3.16 18.76 4.70
N ARG A 2 -1.99 18.73 4.04
CA ARG A 2 -1.89 18.42 2.60
C ARG A 2 -2.24 16.94 2.38
N LEU A 3 -3.24 16.67 1.54
CA LEU A 3 -3.71 15.33 1.17
C LEU A 3 -2.63 14.45 0.50
N GLU A 4 -1.54 15.06 0.07
CA GLU A 4 -0.40 14.42 -0.59
C GLU A 4 0.31 13.40 0.31
N ALA A 5 0.45 13.71 1.61
CA ALA A 5 1.19 12.87 2.55
C ALA A 5 0.55 11.47 2.75
N PRO A 6 -0.75 11.34 3.06
CA PRO A 6 -1.35 10.01 3.25
C PRO A 6 -1.44 9.20 1.95
N LEU A 7 -1.68 9.85 0.80
CA LEU A 7 -1.72 9.14 -0.49
C LEU A 7 -0.35 8.60 -0.89
N PHE A 8 0.71 9.39 -0.67
CA PHE A 8 2.08 8.94 -0.91
C PHE A 8 2.45 7.72 -0.06
N VAL A 9 2.12 7.76 1.23
CA VAL A 9 2.38 6.64 2.16
C VAL A 9 1.64 5.38 1.74
N MET A 10 0.39 5.51 1.31
CA MET A 10 -0.44 4.39 0.86
C MET A 10 0.05 3.81 -0.46
N ALA A 11 0.47 4.66 -1.40
CA ALA A 11 1.10 4.22 -2.65
C ALA A 11 2.42 3.50 -2.38
N LEU A 12 3.27 4.05 -1.51
CA LEU A 12 4.56 3.46 -1.14
C LEU A 12 4.37 2.12 -0.45
N GLY A 13 3.46 2.04 0.53
CA GLY A 13 3.16 0.77 1.19
C GLY A 13 2.63 -0.25 0.18
N GLY A 14 1.64 0.11 -0.64
CA GLY A 14 1.13 -0.77 -1.70
C GLY A 14 2.23 -1.28 -2.64
N PHE A 15 3.12 -0.40 -3.10
CA PHE A 15 4.26 -0.78 -3.92
C PHE A 15 5.13 -1.86 -3.26
N LEU A 16 5.52 -1.63 -2.00
CA LEU A 16 6.36 -2.54 -1.23
C LEU A 16 5.64 -3.88 -0.99
N GLY A 17 4.34 -3.85 -0.69
CA GLY A 17 3.52 -5.05 -0.58
C GLY A 17 3.44 -5.84 -1.89
N GLY A 18 3.38 -5.13 -3.02
CA GLY A 18 3.44 -5.73 -4.36
C GLY A 18 4.77 -6.43 -4.66
N ILE A 19 5.90 -5.79 -4.34
CA ILE A 19 7.23 -6.40 -4.47
C ILE A 19 7.34 -7.62 -3.57
N ALA A 20 6.88 -7.53 -2.31
CA ALA A 20 6.89 -8.65 -1.38
C ALA A 20 6.02 -9.81 -1.89
N ALA A 21 4.87 -9.51 -2.49
CA ALA A 21 4.00 -10.51 -3.12
C ALA A 21 4.69 -11.21 -4.28
N ALA A 22 5.43 -10.48 -5.13
CA ALA A 22 6.26 -11.10 -6.17
C ALA A 22 7.37 -11.97 -5.59
N ALA A 23 8.08 -11.49 -4.56
CA ALA A 23 9.19 -12.21 -3.93
C ALA A 23 8.81 -13.58 -3.35
N ILE A 24 7.57 -13.72 -2.87
CA ILE A 24 7.06 -14.99 -2.34
C ILE A 24 6.15 -15.74 -3.32
N GLN A 25 6.04 -15.27 -4.57
CA GLN A 25 5.15 -15.81 -5.60
C GLN A 25 3.69 -15.93 -5.09
N ALA A 26 3.21 -14.89 -4.40
CA ALA A 26 1.87 -14.87 -3.83
C ALA A 26 0.80 -14.90 -4.91
N GLY A 27 -0.22 -15.74 -4.73
CA GLY A 27 -1.46 -15.67 -5.49
C GLY A 27 -2.27 -14.40 -5.19
N PHE A 28 -3.39 -14.20 -5.89
CA PHE A 28 -4.21 -12.98 -5.79
C PHE A 28 -4.57 -12.59 -4.35
N LEU A 29 -4.97 -13.55 -3.51
CA LEU A 29 -5.33 -13.26 -2.12
C LEU A 29 -4.11 -12.78 -1.30
N GLY A 30 -2.94 -13.39 -1.50
CA GLY A 30 -1.71 -12.97 -0.84
C GLY A 30 -1.26 -11.58 -1.32
N PHE A 31 -1.40 -11.30 -2.62
CA PHE A 31 -1.20 -9.97 -3.17
C PHE A 31 -2.09 -8.93 -2.48
N VAL A 32 -3.41 -9.16 -2.39
CA VAL A 32 -4.34 -8.21 -1.77
C VAL A 32 -3.97 -7.96 -0.30
N VAL A 33 -3.69 -9.03 0.45
CA VAL A 33 -3.34 -8.93 1.88
C VAL A 33 -2.03 -8.20 2.09
N LEU A 34 -0.98 -8.52 1.33
CA LEU A 34 0.32 -7.87 1.46
C LEU A 34 0.27 -6.41 1.04
N THR A 35 -0.41 -6.11 -0.06
CA THR A 35 -0.50 -4.77 -0.63
C THR A 35 -1.31 -3.83 0.28
N LEU A 36 -2.48 -4.28 0.76
CA LEU A 36 -3.27 -3.49 1.71
C LEU A 36 -2.64 -3.48 3.11
N GLY A 37 -2.13 -4.62 3.57
CA GLY A 37 -1.50 -4.74 4.88
C GLY A 37 -0.26 -3.84 5.02
N SER A 38 0.58 -3.79 4.00
CA SER A 38 1.72 -2.86 3.96
C SER A 38 1.29 -1.40 3.84
N ALA A 39 0.29 -1.07 3.01
CA ALA A 39 -0.23 0.29 2.90
C ALA A 39 -0.79 0.83 4.22
N TYR A 40 -1.71 0.10 4.85
CA TYR A 40 -2.29 0.47 6.14
C TYR A 40 -1.27 0.34 7.28
N GLY A 41 -0.36 -0.64 7.21
CA GLY A 41 0.73 -0.78 8.17
C GLY A 41 1.69 0.40 8.15
N LEU A 42 2.10 0.87 6.96
CA LEU A 42 2.95 2.06 6.80
C LEU A 42 2.22 3.32 7.26
N LEU A 43 0.93 3.43 6.94
CA LEU A 43 0.10 4.54 7.38
C LEU A 43 -0.08 4.55 8.91
N ALA A 44 -0.24 3.38 9.54
CA ALA A 44 -0.31 3.26 10.99
C ALA A 44 1.04 3.56 11.67
N ALA A 45 2.15 3.10 11.08
CA ALA A 45 3.50 3.35 11.59
C ALA A 45 3.86 4.84 11.53
N LEU A 46 3.58 5.52 10.41
CA LEU A 46 3.80 6.96 10.25
C LEU A 46 2.73 7.79 10.97
N GLY A 47 1.51 7.24 11.10
CA GLY A 47 0.41 7.83 11.85
C GLY A 47 0.62 7.81 13.37
N SER A 48 1.35 6.82 13.89
CA SER A 48 1.76 6.81 15.30
C SER A 48 2.92 7.77 15.55
N LEU A 49 3.77 8.02 14.54
CA LEU A 49 4.85 9.02 14.60
C LEU A 49 4.36 10.46 14.50
N GLY A 50 3.21 10.69 13.87
CA GLY A 50 2.56 11.99 13.80
C GLY A 50 1.09 11.88 14.18
N ASN A 51 0.73 12.30 15.41
CA ASN A 51 -0.61 12.35 16.02
C ASN A 51 -1.77 12.99 15.18
N GLY A 52 -1.63 13.20 13.87
CA GLY A 52 -2.55 13.95 13.00
C GLY A 52 -3.33 13.15 11.95
N TYR A 53 -3.10 11.85 11.75
CA TYR A 53 -3.76 11.11 10.65
C TYR A 53 -5.14 10.50 10.99
N VAL A 54 -5.64 10.72 12.21
CA VAL A 54 -6.82 10.05 12.80
C VAL A 54 -8.16 10.46 12.18
N ALA A 55 -8.19 11.40 11.21
CA ALA A 55 -9.44 11.90 10.62
C ALA A 55 -9.63 11.56 9.13
N LEU A 56 -9.23 10.36 8.67
CA LEU A 56 -9.54 9.91 7.31
C LEU A 56 -11.03 9.53 7.22
N GLN A 57 -11.81 10.38 6.54
CA GLN A 57 -13.24 10.20 6.34
C GLN A 57 -13.55 8.86 5.64
N PRO A 58 -14.64 8.16 5.99
CA PRO A 58 -14.99 6.85 5.42
C PRO A 58 -15.08 6.82 3.88
N ARG A 59 -15.44 7.94 3.24
CA ARG A 59 -15.45 8.07 1.77
C ARG A 59 -14.06 8.01 1.13
N MET A 60 -13.01 8.36 1.88
CA MET A 60 -11.62 8.26 1.40
C MET A 60 -11.12 6.82 1.46
N VAL A 61 -11.66 5.96 2.34
CA VAL A 61 -11.20 4.57 2.55
C VAL A 61 -11.32 3.73 1.27
N ILE A 62 -12.35 3.95 0.46
CA ILE A 62 -12.55 3.24 -0.81
C ILE A 62 -11.52 3.70 -1.86
N LEU A 63 -11.32 5.01 -1.99
CA LEU A 63 -10.30 5.60 -2.89
C LEU A 63 -8.87 5.22 -2.44
N LEU A 64 -8.66 5.11 -1.13
CA LEU A 64 -7.42 4.70 -0.49
C LEU A 64 -7.13 3.21 -0.63
N ALA A 65 -8.10 2.36 -0.97
CA ALA A 65 -7.83 0.95 -1.27
C ALA A 65 -7.38 0.76 -2.74
N PHE A 66 -7.88 1.59 -3.66
CA PHE A 66 -7.55 1.51 -5.08
C PHE A 66 -6.10 1.90 -5.40
N VAL A 67 -5.61 2.97 -4.78
CA VAL A 67 -4.23 3.47 -5.03
C VAL A 67 -3.16 2.43 -4.65
N PRO A 68 -3.13 1.87 -3.43
CA PRO A 68 -2.17 0.82 -3.09
C PRO A 68 -2.30 -0.40 -3.97
N MET A 69 -3.52 -0.80 -4.36
CA MET A 69 -3.72 -1.95 -5.24
C MET A 69 -3.12 -1.72 -6.63
N LEU A 70 -3.35 -0.56 -7.25
CA LEU A 70 -2.75 -0.24 -8.55
C LEU A 70 -1.23 -0.17 -8.48
N VAL A 71 -0.70 0.53 -7.46
CA VAL A 71 0.75 0.69 -7.32
C VAL A 71 1.42 -0.63 -6.89
N GLY A 72 0.76 -1.42 -6.06
CA GLY A 72 1.21 -2.76 -5.71
C GLY A 72 1.21 -3.71 -6.90
N PHE A 73 0.25 -3.60 -7.82
CA PHE A 73 0.27 -4.40 -9.05
C PHE A 73 1.50 -4.05 -9.90
N ILE A 74 1.85 -2.76 -10.02
CA ILE A 74 3.09 -2.32 -10.68
C ILE A 74 4.32 -2.89 -9.95
N GLY A 75 4.33 -2.84 -8.60
CA GLY A 75 5.39 -3.41 -7.78
C GLY A 75 5.53 -4.92 -7.96
N MET A 76 4.42 -5.64 -8.13
CA MET A 76 4.43 -7.07 -8.37
C MET A 76 4.99 -7.39 -9.77
N LEU A 77 4.54 -6.70 -10.82
CA LEU A 77 5.07 -6.88 -12.17
C LEU A 77 6.57 -6.59 -12.26
N LEU A 78 7.02 -5.52 -11.59
CA LEU A 78 8.43 -5.18 -11.52
C LEU A 78 9.21 -6.23 -10.71
N GLY A 79 8.66 -6.68 -9.58
CA GLY A 79 9.26 -7.71 -8.74
C GLY A 79 9.41 -9.02 -9.50
N THR A 80 8.39 -9.46 -10.23
CA THR A 80 8.48 -10.66 -11.07
C THR A 80 9.53 -10.49 -12.17
N ALA A 81 9.56 -9.34 -12.86
CA ALA A 81 10.53 -9.09 -13.92
C ALA A 81 12.00 -9.01 -13.44
N LEU A 82 12.22 -8.72 -12.14
CA LEU A 82 13.56 -8.67 -11.53
C LEU A 82 14.00 -9.99 -10.89
N LEU A 83 13.04 -10.87 -10.59
CA LEU A 83 13.27 -12.13 -9.87
C LEU A 83 13.21 -13.36 -10.79
N ASP A 84 12.69 -13.20 -12.00
CA ASP A 84 12.85 -14.11 -13.13
C ASP A 84 14.24 -13.98 -13.79
#